data_AF-A0A353T9T6-F1
#
_entry.id   AF-A0A353T9T6-F1
#
_cell.length_a   1.000
_cell.length_b   1.000
_cell.length_c   1.000
_cell.angle_alpha   90.00
_cell.angle_beta   90.00
_cell.angle_gamma   90.00
#
_symmetry.space_group_name_H-M   'P 1'
#
loop_
_entity.id
_entity.type
_entity.pdbx_description
1 polymer ?
#
loop_
_entity_poly.entity_id
_entity_poly.type
_entity_poly.pdbx_seq_one_letter_code
_entity_poly.pdbx_strand_id
1 'polypeptide(L)'
;MKCKCHNNAKGMVLIIVLILVGVITIVGLGFIVRGDAELAFGQNMEMKADMDYLADSGLAHGRGLVMCPHDLAGEPNVYLVQQLSTGSDYYDVNVTKTSELDFQIKSDAYRMQNGSKFATNSLTAKLRLDPAVAFWTNTGCQFNYNSNVVVNGDVYCSDSLENDGIINGDCFADALTGTAATGRLNAKTALTTLLSRPTITYALLTSNFATQPIGSSSLNNVTLSGTPVVYYRNGDLKIISDVVINGCLAVNGDLTITGTNNIITAKKNAPAIYVSGNLILKEGARITIDGLVFVDGRIEMPVLNQSTAITGSLIVDDGIRYILPDYSSNHYDGVINGDCAGADGKLDGAINFDGSGDYIDIGNAANLNITSKITVAAWIRVNTFDKAYQAVITKGDSSWRLQRYSNTGRMEFSCSGTSNPILIGIRSVNDGLWHHVAGVYTGIRMYLYVDGVLDNYQDAIGSISTNSASVYIGENSEMTGRYFNGRIDSVKVWKKGLSSVEIWELYTGGSPAGTDLVGCWYMNTGGCSTTINAAPLKAAVWHWPSGVKDRWSPAAGAFYKSIVRN
;
A
#
# COMPACT_ATOMS: atom_id res chain seq x y z
N MET A 1 114.57 -23.67 -48.15
CA MET A 1 113.24 -23.84 -47.54
C MET A 1 113.30 -23.56 -46.04
N LYS A 2 112.85 -22.40 -45.58
CA LYS A 2 112.31 -22.20 -44.22
C LYS A 2 111.30 -21.05 -44.30
N CYS A 3 110.06 -21.38 -43.99
CA CYS A 3 108.86 -20.58 -44.16
C CYS A 3 108.54 -19.79 -42.89
N LYS A 4 107.98 -18.59 -43.09
CA LYS A 4 107.14 -17.73 -42.23
C LYS A 4 107.10 -17.97 -40.71
N CYS A 5 107.27 -16.87 -39.95
CA CYS A 5 106.45 -16.58 -38.76
C CYS A 5 106.47 -15.06 -38.49
N HIS A 6 105.52 -14.33 -39.10
CA HIS A 6 105.28 -12.91 -38.81
C HIS A 6 104.11 -12.82 -37.82
N ASN A 7 104.37 -12.25 -36.65
CA ASN A 7 103.46 -11.72 -35.61
C ASN A 7 101.93 -11.99 -35.76
N ASN A 8 101.49 -13.23 -35.49
CA ASN A 8 100.05 -13.57 -35.38
C ASN A 8 99.41 -13.27 -34.01
N ALA A 9 100.20 -12.90 -32.99
CA ALA A 9 99.68 -12.69 -31.63
C ALA A 9 98.82 -11.42 -31.50
N LYS A 10 99.22 -10.30 -32.13
CA LYS A 10 98.45 -9.04 -32.06
C LYS A 10 97.12 -9.11 -32.82
N GLY A 11 97.07 -9.86 -33.93
CA GLY A 11 95.83 -10.08 -34.70
C GLY A 11 94.84 -11.00 -33.98
N MET A 12 95.32 -12.07 -33.32
CA MET A 12 94.47 -12.95 -32.52
C MET A 12 93.88 -12.23 -31.30
N VAL A 13 94.67 -11.40 -30.60
CA VAL A 13 94.15 -10.61 -29.45
C VAL A 13 93.08 -9.62 -29.91
N LEU A 14 93.26 -8.95 -31.05
CA LEU A 14 92.27 -8.02 -31.59
C LEU A 14 90.95 -8.72 -31.95
N ILE A 15 91.01 -9.91 -32.55
CA ILE A 15 89.82 -10.73 -32.89
C ILE A 15 89.11 -11.20 -31.62
N ILE A 16 89.85 -11.65 -30.60
CA ILE A 16 89.25 -12.06 -29.32
C ILE A 16 88.57 -10.87 -28.65
N VAL A 17 89.18 -9.69 -28.63
CA VAL A 17 88.57 -8.48 -28.08
C VAL A 17 87.32 -8.07 -28.85
N LEU A 18 87.35 -8.12 -30.20
CA LEU A 18 86.17 -7.83 -31.02
C LEU A 18 85.03 -8.82 -30.81
N ILE A 19 85.34 -10.12 -30.67
CA ILE A 19 84.34 -11.15 -30.32
C ILE A 19 83.80 -10.90 -28.92
N LEU A 20 84.64 -10.56 -27.94
CA LEU A 20 84.22 -10.27 -26.58
C LEU A 20 83.29 -9.05 -26.52
N VAL A 21 83.65 -7.97 -27.23
CA VAL A 21 82.82 -6.76 -27.37
C VAL A 21 81.52 -7.07 -28.09
N GLY A 22 81.55 -7.90 -29.14
CA GLY A 22 80.37 -8.40 -29.85
C GLY A 22 79.43 -9.21 -28.96
N VAL A 23 79.97 -10.12 -28.14
CA VAL A 23 79.18 -10.91 -27.17
C VAL A 23 78.60 -10.00 -26.08
N ILE A 24 79.38 -9.07 -25.53
CA ILE A 24 78.90 -8.11 -24.52
C ILE A 24 77.80 -7.21 -25.08
N THR A 25 77.93 -6.75 -26.33
CA THR A 25 76.89 -5.92 -26.96
C THR A 25 75.62 -6.70 -27.27
N ILE A 26 75.72 -7.95 -27.76
CA ILE A 26 74.55 -8.81 -28.00
C ILE A 26 73.83 -9.15 -26.69
N VAL A 27 74.58 -9.50 -25.64
CA VAL A 27 74.00 -9.80 -24.32
C VAL A 27 73.38 -8.53 -23.72
N GLY A 28 74.07 -7.39 -23.79
CA GLY A 28 73.57 -6.09 -23.34
C GLY A 28 72.30 -5.66 -24.06
N LEU A 29 72.23 -5.81 -25.38
CA LEU A 29 71.01 -5.59 -26.17
C LEU A 29 69.88 -6.53 -25.75
N GLY A 30 70.19 -7.81 -25.47
CA GLY A 30 69.22 -8.77 -24.97
C GLY A 30 68.62 -8.39 -23.61
N PHE A 31 69.42 -7.82 -22.70
CA PHE A 31 68.94 -7.31 -21.42
C PHE A 31 68.09 -6.03 -21.59
N ILE A 32 68.49 -5.10 -22.48
CA ILE A 32 67.73 -3.89 -22.77
C ILE A 32 66.36 -4.25 -23.37
N VAL A 33 66.32 -5.13 -24.37
CA VAL A 33 65.06 -5.55 -25.01
C VAL A 33 64.13 -6.26 -24.02
N ARG A 34 64.66 -7.08 -23.11
CA ARG A 34 63.85 -7.68 -22.03
C ARG A 34 63.33 -6.64 -21.05
N GLY A 35 64.16 -5.68 -20.64
CA GLY A 35 63.75 -4.58 -19.77
C GLY A 35 62.66 -3.71 -20.39
N ASP A 36 62.78 -3.37 -21.67
CA ASP A 36 61.77 -2.60 -22.42
C ASP A 36 60.46 -3.38 -22.56
N ALA A 37 60.53 -4.70 -22.80
CA ALA A 37 59.35 -5.55 -22.84
C ALA A 37 58.65 -5.63 -21.47
N GLU A 38 59.40 -5.85 -20.39
CA GLU A 38 58.87 -5.89 -19.02
C GLU A 38 58.25 -4.55 -18.60
N LEU A 39 58.88 -3.42 -18.96
CA LEU A 39 58.32 -2.08 -18.77
C LEU A 39 57.03 -1.87 -19.54
N ALA A 40 56.98 -2.27 -20.81
CA ALA A 40 55.78 -2.17 -21.64
C ALA A 40 54.64 -3.06 -21.11
N PHE A 41 54.94 -4.26 -20.62
CA PHE A 41 53.95 -5.11 -19.95
C PHE A 41 53.45 -4.49 -18.65
N GLY A 42 54.35 -3.93 -17.83
CA GLY A 42 53.99 -3.20 -16.61
C GLY A 42 53.06 -2.04 -16.87
N GLN A 43 53.39 -1.17 -17.85
CA GLN A 43 52.58 -0.03 -18.26
C GLN A 43 51.21 -0.46 -18.81
N ASN A 44 51.15 -1.55 -19.58
CA ASN A 44 49.87 -2.08 -20.08
C ASN A 44 49.00 -2.67 -18.97
N MET A 45 49.61 -3.32 -17.96
CA MET A 45 48.87 -3.83 -16.79
C MET A 45 48.35 -2.69 -15.93
N GLU A 46 49.16 -1.65 -15.69
CA GLU A 46 48.76 -0.45 -14.97
C GLU A 46 47.60 0.27 -15.68
N MET A 47 47.74 0.51 -16.98
CA MET A 47 46.69 1.15 -17.77
C MET A 47 45.40 0.32 -17.81
N LYS A 48 45.49 -1.01 -17.79
CA LYS A 48 44.30 -1.87 -17.68
C LYS A 48 43.64 -1.75 -16.32
N ALA A 49 44.42 -1.72 -15.23
CA ALA A 49 43.91 -1.53 -13.88
C ALA A 49 43.23 -0.16 -13.72
N ASP A 50 43.81 0.90 -14.30
CA ASP A 50 43.19 2.23 -14.35
C ASP A 50 41.83 2.20 -15.04
N MET A 51 41.73 1.57 -16.22
CA MET A 51 40.48 1.49 -16.98
C MET A 51 39.44 0.57 -16.32
N ASP A 52 39.87 -0.43 -15.56
CA ASP A 52 39.00 -1.25 -14.71
C ASP A 52 38.38 -0.40 -13.59
N TYR A 53 39.22 0.34 -12.85
CA TYR A 53 38.76 1.23 -11.79
C TYR A 53 37.84 2.34 -12.32
N LEU A 54 38.14 2.83 -13.53
CA LEU A 54 37.35 3.86 -14.19
C LEU A 54 35.97 3.35 -14.61
N ALA A 55 35.89 2.12 -15.14
CA ALA A 55 34.62 1.50 -15.49
C ALA A 55 33.77 1.21 -14.25
N ASP A 56 34.39 0.77 -13.14
CA ASP A 56 33.69 0.59 -11.85
C ASP A 56 33.17 1.93 -11.31
N SER A 57 33.96 3.00 -11.44
CA SER A 57 33.54 4.35 -11.07
C SER A 57 32.32 4.81 -11.89
N GLY A 58 32.28 4.47 -13.19
CA GLY A 58 31.11 4.71 -14.03
C GLY A 58 29.89 3.89 -13.62
N LEU A 59 30.05 2.61 -13.26
CA LEU A 59 28.95 1.81 -12.70
C LEU A 59 28.39 2.45 -11.41
N ALA A 60 29.26 2.92 -10.51
CA ALA A 60 28.88 3.59 -9.28
C ALA A 60 28.15 4.92 -9.55
N HIS A 61 28.61 5.69 -10.53
CA HIS A 61 27.92 6.89 -11.00
C HIS A 61 26.51 6.55 -11.50
N GLY A 62 26.38 5.53 -12.38
CA GLY A 62 25.09 5.08 -12.87
C GLY A 62 24.14 4.64 -11.75
N ARG A 63 24.64 3.94 -10.73
CA ARG A 63 23.86 3.57 -9.54
C ARG A 63 23.39 4.80 -8.77
N GLY A 64 24.23 5.82 -8.63
CA GLY A 64 23.88 7.11 -8.02
C GLY A 64 22.73 7.82 -8.76
N LEU A 65 22.73 7.79 -10.09
CA LEU A 65 21.66 8.39 -10.91
C LEU A 65 20.31 7.71 -10.71
N VAL A 66 20.29 6.39 -10.50
CA VAL A 66 19.07 5.63 -10.23
C VAL A 66 18.56 5.87 -8.81
N MET A 67 19.46 5.98 -7.82
CA MET A 67 19.10 6.27 -6.42
C MET A 67 18.68 7.73 -6.19
N CYS A 68 19.20 8.67 -6.98
CA CYS A 68 18.88 10.10 -6.91
C CYS A 68 18.20 10.58 -8.20
N PRO A 69 17.01 10.07 -8.57
CA PRO A 69 16.34 10.45 -9.81
C PRO A 69 15.90 11.92 -9.82
N HIS A 70 15.95 12.61 -8.67
CA HIS A 70 15.47 13.98 -8.50
C HIS A 70 16.20 15.01 -9.36
N ASP A 71 17.49 14.79 -9.58
CA ASP A 71 18.37 15.72 -10.31
C ASP A 71 18.31 15.53 -11.83
N LEU A 72 17.70 14.44 -12.30
CA LEU A 72 17.57 14.15 -13.72
C LEU A 72 16.46 15.00 -14.36
N ALA A 73 16.47 15.21 -15.68
CA ALA A 73 15.34 15.85 -16.35
C ALA A 73 14.11 14.91 -16.47
N GLY A 74 14.32 13.60 -16.57
CA GLY A 74 13.28 12.58 -16.71
C GLY A 74 13.60 11.30 -15.94
N GLU A 75 13.03 10.16 -16.34
CA GLU A 75 13.47 8.86 -15.85
C GLU A 75 14.91 8.54 -16.33
N PRO A 76 15.66 7.66 -15.63
CA PRO A 76 17.01 7.26 -16.00
C PRO A 76 17.03 6.50 -17.34
N ASN A 77 17.16 7.26 -18.42
CA ASN A 77 17.61 6.80 -19.73
C ASN A 77 18.71 7.76 -20.21
N VAL A 78 19.79 7.78 -19.45
CA VAL A 78 20.78 8.86 -19.47
C VAL A 78 22.11 8.33 -19.97
N TYR A 79 22.65 9.02 -20.98
CA TYR A 79 24.02 8.87 -21.45
C TYR A 79 24.83 10.06 -20.93
N LEU A 80 25.87 9.79 -20.15
CA LEU A 80 26.75 10.82 -19.60
C LEU A 80 28.20 10.48 -19.91
N VAL A 81 28.94 11.46 -20.40
CA VAL A 81 30.39 11.42 -20.56
C VAL A 81 31.00 12.20 -19.40
N GLN A 82 31.86 11.56 -18.62
CA GLN A 82 32.57 12.23 -17.53
C GLN A 82 34.08 12.12 -17.73
N GLN A 83 34.76 13.26 -17.66
CA GLN A 83 36.23 13.35 -17.60
C GLN A 83 36.66 13.42 -16.13
N LEU A 84 37.65 12.61 -15.74
CA LEU A 84 38.24 12.71 -14.40
C LEU A 84 39.34 13.78 -14.39
N SER A 85 39.04 14.94 -13.80
CA SER A 85 39.98 16.05 -13.62
C SER A 85 40.67 16.50 -14.92
N THR A 86 41.69 17.35 -14.86
CA THR A 86 42.46 17.79 -16.04
C THR A 86 43.35 16.64 -16.52
N GLY A 87 42.76 15.64 -17.20
CA GLY A 87 43.43 14.42 -17.68
C GLY A 87 42.86 13.92 -19.01
N SER A 88 43.38 12.80 -19.52
CA SER A 88 42.91 12.17 -20.76
C SER A 88 41.95 11.00 -20.55
N ASP A 89 41.49 10.76 -19.32
CA ASP A 89 40.68 9.60 -18.97
C ASP A 89 39.20 9.94 -18.81
N TYR A 90 38.36 9.10 -19.42
CA TYR A 90 36.93 9.29 -19.53
C TYR A 90 36.19 8.00 -19.28
N TYR A 91 34.94 8.13 -18.81
CA TYR A 91 33.97 7.05 -18.89
C TYR A 91 32.63 7.56 -19.40
N ASP A 92 32.00 6.73 -20.21
CA ASP A 92 30.63 6.94 -20.67
C ASP A 92 29.71 6.00 -19.87
N VAL A 93 28.65 6.54 -19.28
CA VAL A 93 27.63 5.75 -18.54
C VAL A 93 26.31 5.81 -19.27
N ASN A 94 25.75 4.64 -19.53
CA ASN A 94 24.39 4.48 -20.04
C ASN A 94 23.55 3.70 -19.02
N VAL A 95 22.45 4.30 -18.58
CA VAL A 95 21.46 3.63 -17.72
C VAL A 95 20.21 3.37 -18.53
N THR A 96 19.72 2.12 -18.55
CA THR A 96 18.48 1.73 -19.21
C THR A 96 17.55 1.06 -18.20
N LYS A 97 16.31 1.55 -18.07
CA LYS A 97 15.25 0.91 -17.27
C LYS A 97 14.75 -0.35 -17.98
N THR A 98 14.72 -1.48 -17.26
CA THR A 98 14.22 -2.77 -17.78
C THR A 98 12.89 -3.20 -17.16
N SER A 99 12.65 -2.79 -15.91
CA SER A 99 11.37 -2.87 -15.20
C SER A 99 11.26 -1.70 -14.22
N GLU A 100 10.18 -1.58 -13.45
CA GLU A 100 10.06 -0.53 -12.42
C GLU A 100 11.15 -0.59 -11.33
N LEU A 101 11.70 -1.79 -11.07
CA LEU A 101 12.72 -2.01 -10.05
C LEU A 101 14.10 -2.39 -10.63
N ASP A 102 14.18 -2.83 -11.88
CA ASP A 102 15.39 -3.37 -12.48
C ASP A 102 15.93 -2.48 -13.60
N PHE A 103 17.25 -2.26 -13.59
CA PHE A 103 17.99 -1.41 -14.50
C PHE A 103 19.21 -2.15 -15.06
N GLN A 104 19.64 -1.73 -16.24
CA GLN A 104 20.93 -2.10 -16.81
C GLN A 104 21.82 -0.87 -16.89
N ILE A 105 23.04 -0.97 -16.38
CA ILE A 105 24.04 0.09 -16.42
C ILE A 105 25.21 -0.41 -17.24
N LYS A 106 25.59 0.32 -18.28
CA LYS A 106 26.80 0.10 -19.04
C LYS A 106 27.78 1.24 -18.75
N SER A 107 29.02 0.90 -18.43
CA SER A 107 30.11 1.85 -18.32
C SER A 107 31.22 1.52 -19.31
N ASP A 108 31.54 2.46 -20.18
CA ASP A 108 32.63 2.34 -21.16
C ASP A 108 33.75 3.33 -20.77
N ALA A 109 34.82 2.82 -20.18
CA ALA A 109 36.02 3.57 -19.81
C ALA A 109 37.03 3.62 -20.96
N TYR A 110 37.69 4.75 -21.16
CA TYR A 110 38.70 4.95 -22.20
C TYR A 110 39.64 6.11 -21.90
N ARG A 111 40.84 6.04 -22.46
CA ARG A 111 41.83 7.13 -22.50
C ARG A 111 41.83 7.78 -23.88
N MET A 112 41.76 9.09 -23.96
CA MET A 112 41.86 9.84 -25.21
C MET A 112 43.32 10.12 -25.56
N GLN A 113 43.75 9.70 -26.75
CA GLN A 113 45.07 10.01 -27.29
C GLN A 113 44.93 10.48 -28.74
N ASN A 114 45.43 11.68 -29.06
CA ASN A 114 45.35 12.29 -30.39
C ASN A 114 43.93 12.32 -30.99
N GLY A 115 42.91 12.54 -30.16
CA GLY A 115 41.51 12.59 -30.59
C GLY A 115 40.83 11.24 -30.80
N SER A 116 41.51 10.12 -30.51
CA SER A 116 40.94 8.76 -30.59
C SER A 116 40.84 8.10 -29.22
N LYS A 117 39.81 7.26 -29.04
CA LYS A 117 39.67 6.40 -27.85
C LYS A 117 40.74 5.30 -27.90
N PHE A 118 41.54 5.24 -26.86
CA PHE A 118 42.63 4.29 -26.64
C PHE A 118 42.42 3.61 -25.28
N ALA A 119 42.97 2.40 -25.09
CA ALA A 119 42.84 1.62 -23.86
C ALA A 119 41.39 1.57 -23.32
N THR A 120 40.51 0.88 -24.04
CA THR A 120 39.09 0.81 -23.68
C THR A 120 38.80 -0.36 -22.74
N ASN A 121 37.88 -0.16 -21.80
CA ASN A 121 37.31 -1.24 -21.00
C ASN A 121 35.83 -1.00 -20.76
N SER A 122 35.03 -2.07 -20.79
CA SER A 122 33.59 -1.96 -20.73
C SER A 122 33.02 -2.90 -19.69
N LEU A 123 32.20 -2.37 -18.79
CA LEU A 123 31.42 -3.13 -17.83
C LEU A 123 29.93 -2.98 -18.08
N THR A 124 29.18 -4.04 -17.86
CA THR A 124 27.71 -4.02 -17.89
C THR A 124 27.18 -4.68 -16.63
N ALA A 125 26.38 -3.94 -15.88
CA ALA A 125 25.78 -4.41 -14.65
C ALA A 125 24.26 -4.44 -14.74
N LYS A 126 23.65 -5.45 -14.13
CA LYS A 126 22.21 -5.48 -13.84
C LYS A 126 22.03 -4.98 -12.42
N LEU A 127 21.25 -3.93 -12.22
CA LEU A 127 20.97 -3.30 -10.94
C LEU A 127 19.49 -3.51 -10.58
N ARG A 128 19.19 -3.72 -9.29
CA ARG A 128 17.82 -3.72 -8.76
C ARG A 128 17.71 -2.75 -7.59
N LEU A 129 16.62 -1.99 -7.54
CA LEU A 129 16.22 -1.21 -6.37
C LEU A 129 15.57 -2.14 -5.35
N ASP A 130 16.12 -2.15 -4.14
CA ASP A 130 15.68 -3.00 -3.04
C ASP A 130 16.29 -2.49 -1.71
N PRO A 131 15.61 -2.61 -0.56
CA PRO A 131 14.16 -2.69 -0.42
C PRO A 131 13.44 -1.60 -1.23
N ALA A 132 12.32 -1.94 -1.86
CA ALA A 132 11.48 -1.05 -2.66
C ALA A 132 10.07 -0.96 -2.05
N VAL A 133 9.88 0.02 -1.16
CA VAL A 133 8.67 0.10 -0.33
C VAL A 133 7.46 0.59 -1.13
N ALA A 134 6.53 -0.33 -1.37
CA ALA A 134 5.24 -0.04 -2.01
C ALA A 134 4.24 0.53 -0.99
N PHE A 135 4.21 0.01 0.23
CA PHE A 135 3.28 0.43 1.28
C PHE A 135 4.02 0.67 2.59
N TRP A 136 3.75 1.81 3.22
CA TRP A 136 4.30 2.17 4.52
C TRP A 136 3.16 2.65 5.41
N THR A 137 3.01 2.03 6.58
CA THR A 137 2.12 2.58 7.60
C THR A 137 2.66 2.49 9.02
N ASN A 138 2.16 3.37 9.87
CA ASN A 138 2.57 3.47 11.26
C ASN A 138 1.62 2.66 12.17
N THR A 139 0.31 2.72 11.96
CA THR A 139 -0.67 1.92 12.70
C THR A 139 -1.73 1.33 11.78
N GLY A 140 -2.48 0.32 12.24
CA GLY A 140 -3.61 -0.21 11.47
C GLY A 140 -3.20 -1.06 10.28
N CYS A 141 -2.13 -1.86 10.44
CA CYS A 141 -1.60 -2.77 9.43
C CYS A 141 -2.48 -4.00 9.19
N GLN A 142 -3.64 -3.82 8.57
CA GLN A 142 -4.59 -4.89 8.30
C GLN A 142 -5.00 -4.92 6.81
N PHE A 143 -4.81 -6.08 6.17
CA PHE A 143 -5.29 -6.39 4.82
C PHE A 143 -6.24 -7.58 4.86
N ASN A 144 -7.22 -7.55 5.77
CA ASN A 144 -7.95 -8.77 6.17
C ASN A 144 -9.24 -9.01 5.38
N TYR A 145 -9.85 -7.96 4.83
CA TYR A 145 -11.17 -8.09 4.24
C TYR A 145 -11.15 -8.46 2.74
N ASN A 146 -10.03 -8.19 2.06
CA ASN A 146 -10.00 -8.20 0.61
C ASN A 146 -8.73 -8.90 0.11
N SER A 147 -8.83 -10.20 -0.16
CA SER A 147 -7.80 -10.97 -0.88
C SER A 147 -7.42 -10.37 -2.25
N ASN A 148 -8.16 -9.36 -2.73
CA ASN A 148 -7.84 -8.57 -3.92
C ASN A 148 -6.99 -7.31 -3.65
N VAL A 149 -6.39 -7.18 -2.46
CA VAL A 149 -5.25 -6.27 -2.26
C VAL A 149 -4.00 -6.95 -2.78
N VAL A 150 -3.34 -6.32 -3.76
CA VAL A 150 -2.09 -6.79 -4.35
C VAL A 150 -1.03 -5.72 -4.17
N VAL A 151 0.01 -6.02 -3.41
CA VAL A 151 1.17 -5.15 -3.24
C VAL A 151 2.36 -5.77 -3.97
N ASN A 152 2.79 -5.13 -5.06
CA ASN A 152 3.97 -5.50 -5.83
C ASN A 152 5.17 -4.67 -5.37
N GLY A 153 5.77 -5.08 -4.26
CA GLY A 153 6.91 -4.43 -3.60
C GLY A 153 6.89 -4.70 -2.11
N ASP A 154 7.75 -4.02 -1.37
CA ASP A 154 7.90 -4.26 0.07
C ASP A 154 6.87 -3.50 0.89
N VAL A 155 6.53 -4.07 2.04
CA VAL A 155 5.58 -3.52 3.00
C VAL A 155 6.29 -3.18 4.29
N TYR A 156 6.10 -1.96 4.79
CA TYR A 156 6.51 -1.55 6.12
C TYR A 156 5.31 -1.31 7.03
N CYS A 157 5.40 -1.87 8.23
CA CYS A 157 4.44 -1.74 9.32
C CYS A 157 5.20 -1.49 10.62
N SER A 158 4.78 -0.46 11.37
CA SER A 158 5.46 -0.17 12.64
C SER A 158 5.07 -1.13 13.77
N ASP A 159 3.96 -1.86 13.61
CA ASP A 159 3.39 -2.86 14.51
C ASP A 159 3.32 -4.24 13.83
N SER A 160 2.32 -5.06 14.16
CA SER A 160 2.09 -6.37 13.54
C SER A 160 1.25 -6.21 12.27
N LEU A 161 1.64 -6.91 11.21
CA LEU A 161 0.91 -6.95 9.96
C LEU A 161 -0.02 -8.17 9.93
N GLU A 162 -1.30 -7.93 9.78
CA GLU A 162 -2.30 -8.96 9.48
C GLU A 162 -2.63 -8.89 7.99
N ASN A 163 -2.44 -10.00 7.26
CA ASN A 163 -2.54 -10.00 5.80
C ASN A 163 -3.26 -11.24 5.24
N ASP A 164 -4.39 -10.99 4.59
CA ASP A 164 -5.10 -11.95 3.73
C ASP A 164 -5.01 -11.58 2.23
N GLY A 165 -4.26 -10.53 1.90
CA GLY A 165 -3.94 -10.10 0.53
C GLY A 165 -2.66 -10.73 -0.05
N ILE A 166 -2.29 -10.30 -1.26
CA ILE A 166 -1.07 -10.76 -1.95
C ILE A 166 0.03 -9.72 -1.80
N ILE A 167 1.16 -10.11 -1.20
CA ILE A 167 2.37 -9.28 -1.10
C ILE A 167 3.50 -9.94 -1.89
N ASN A 168 3.87 -9.35 -3.02
CA ASN A 168 4.97 -9.77 -3.89
C ASN A 168 6.26 -9.00 -3.55
N GLY A 169 6.68 -9.08 -2.28
CA GLY A 169 7.88 -8.43 -1.73
C GLY A 169 8.10 -8.82 -0.26
N ASP A 170 9.08 -8.20 0.39
CA ASP A 170 9.39 -8.45 1.80
C ASP A 170 8.48 -7.63 2.73
N CYS A 171 8.24 -8.17 3.93
CA CYS A 171 7.46 -7.51 4.98
C CYS A 171 8.38 -7.08 6.12
N PHE A 172 8.29 -5.82 6.54
CA PHE A 172 9.05 -5.24 7.64
C PHE A 172 8.07 -4.87 8.76
N ALA A 173 7.89 -5.77 9.73
CA ALA A 173 6.88 -5.66 10.79
C ALA A 173 7.36 -6.35 12.09
N ASP A 174 6.63 -6.19 13.20
CA ASP A 174 6.89 -6.92 14.45
C ASP A 174 6.46 -8.38 14.37
N ALA A 175 5.34 -8.65 13.69
CA ALA A 175 4.81 -9.97 13.42
C ALA A 175 4.03 -9.96 12.10
N LEU A 176 3.78 -11.16 11.57
CA LEU A 176 2.98 -11.38 10.38
C LEU A 176 1.97 -12.49 10.64
N THR A 177 0.69 -12.17 10.53
CA THR A 177 -0.45 -13.07 10.71
C THR A 177 -1.37 -13.04 9.47
N GLY A 178 -2.34 -13.95 9.41
CA GLY A 178 -3.26 -14.08 8.27
C GLY A 178 -3.02 -15.35 7.44
N THR A 179 -3.83 -15.54 6.41
CA THR A 179 -3.94 -16.80 5.65
C THR A 179 -3.21 -16.81 4.31
N ALA A 180 -2.68 -15.67 3.84
CA ALA A 180 -2.08 -15.55 2.51
C ALA A 180 -0.54 -15.65 2.53
N ALA A 181 0.02 -16.28 1.50
CA ALA A 181 1.47 -16.47 1.35
C ALA A 181 2.18 -15.12 1.14
N THR A 182 3.11 -14.79 2.02
CA THR A 182 3.88 -13.54 2.00
C THR A 182 5.33 -13.79 1.61
N GLY A 183 6.03 -12.75 1.15
CA GLY A 183 7.50 -12.76 1.12
C GLY A 183 8.10 -12.80 2.53
N ARG A 184 9.41 -12.55 2.64
CA ARG A 184 10.13 -12.77 3.90
C ARG A 184 9.74 -11.72 4.94
N LEU A 185 9.40 -12.16 6.15
CA LEU A 185 9.30 -11.28 7.31
C LEU A 185 10.71 -10.89 7.79
N ASN A 186 10.96 -9.60 7.89
CA ASN A 186 12.16 -8.99 8.41
C ASN A 186 11.81 -8.06 9.59
N ALA A 187 12.76 -7.84 10.50
CA ALA A 187 12.58 -6.87 11.58
C ALA A 187 12.41 -5.46 11.02
N LYS A 188 11.43 -4.70 11.52
CA LYS A 188 11.17 -3.31 11.10
C LYS A 188 12.41 -2.39 11.14
N THR A 189 13.34 -2.65 12.07
CA THR A 189 14.61 -1.91 12.20
C THR A 189 15.57 -2.12 11.02
N ALA A 190 15.47 -3.23 10.30
CA ALA A 190 16.29 -3.47 9.11
C ALA A 190 16.00 -2.44 8.00
N LEU A 191 14.76 -1.96 7.90
CA LEU A 191 14.39 -0.90 6.95
C LEU A 191 14.67 0.49 7.52
N THR A 192 14.25 0.76 8.76
CA THR A 192 14.32 2.13 9.32
C THR A 192 15.73 2.64 9.59
N THR A 193 16.73 1.74 9.58
CA THR A 193 18.16 2.11 9.59
C THR A 193 18.66 2.61 8.23
N LEU A 194 17.98 2.24 7.14
CA LEU A 194 18.35 2.59 5.76
C LEU A 194 17.46 3.69 5.18
N LEU A 195 16.19 3.72 5.58
CA LEU A 195 15.17 4.61 5.02
C LEU A 195 14.28 5.17 6.13
N SER A 196 14.18 6.49 6.19
CA SER A 196 13.25 7.20 7.08
C SER A 196 11.97 7.58 6.34
N ARG A 197 10.87 7.79 7.08
CA ARG A 197 9.64 8.35 6.53
C ARG A 197 9.89 9.79 6.04
N PRO A 198 9.36 10.20 4.86
CA PRO A 198 9.56 11.55 4.37
C PRO A 198 8.78 12.58 5.19
N THR A 199 9.29 13.80 5.23
CA THR A 199 8.67 14.94 5.93
C THR A 199 7.96 15.83 4.91
N ILE A 200 6.69 15.54 4.68
CA ILE A 200 5.81 16.25 3.75
C ILE A 200 4.64 16.78 4.56
N THR A 201 4.29 18.06 4.37
CA THR A 201 3.10 18.66 4.97
C THR A 201 2.43 19.56 3.95
N TYR A 202 1.15 19.85 4.16
CA TYR A 202 0.43 20.84 3.35
C TYR A 202 1.20 22.16 3.22
N ALA A 203 1.71 22.68 4.34
CA ALA A 203 2.45 23.93 4.38
C ALA A 203 3.77 23.88 3.59
N LEU A 204 4.50 22.76 3.66
CA LEU A 204 5.74 22.58 2.90
C LEU A 204 5.46 22.51 1.40
N LEU A 205 4.39 21.83 0.99
CA LEU A 205 4.01 21.73 -0.42
C LEU A 205 3.58 23.09 -0.99
N THR A 206 2.77 23.86 -0.25
CA THR A 206 2.26 25.15 -0.74
C THR A 206 3.29 26.29 -0.71
N SER A 207 4.34 26.19 0.10
CA SER A 207 5.39 27.20 0.21
C SER A 207 6.60 26.95 -0.70
N ASN A 208 6.91 25.70 -1.03
CA ASN A 208 8.13 25.35 -1.77
C ASN A 208 7.92 24.99 -3.24
N PHE A 209 6.67 24.81 -3.68
CA PHE A 209 6.35 24.50 -5.07
C PHE A 209 5.52 25.63 -5.73
N ALA A 210 5.55 25.69 -7.05
CA ALA A 210 4.60 26.50 -7.81
C ALA A 210 3.19 25.92 -7.64
N THR A 211 2.23 26.75 -7.21
CA THR A 211 0.94 26.26 -6.73
C THR A 211 -0.25 26.93 -7.40
N GLN A 212 -1.40 26.26 -7.36
CA GLN A 212 -2.70 26.79 -7.77
C GLN A 212 -3.80 26.34 -6.77
N PRO A 213 -4.58 27.28 -6.20
CA PRO A 213 -5.67 26.92 -5.30
C PRO A 213 -6.87 26.32 -6.06
N ILE A 214 -7.57 25.39 -5.41
CA ILE A 214 -8.86 24.83 -5.82
C ILE A 214 -9.95 25.51 -4.98
N GLY A 215 -10.68 26.43 -5.59
CA GLY A 215 -11.73 27.19 -4.91
C GLY A 215 -12.98 26.36 -4.58
N SER A 216 -13.31 25.37 -5.42
CA SER A 216 -14.49 24.51 -5.23
C SER A 216 -14.26 23.42 -4.18
N SER A 217 -15.32 23.00 -3.49
CA SER A 217 -15.31 21.84 -2.60
C SER A 217 -15.46 20.51 -3.34
N SER A 218 -15.70 20.56 -4.65
CA SER A 218 -15.76 19.38 -5.50
C SER A 218 -15.16 19.61 -6.88
N LEU A 219 -14.67 18.52 -7.49
CA LEU A 219 -14.19 18.46 -8.86
C LEU A 219 -15.00 17.40 -9.62
N ASN A 220 -15.45 17.75 -10.81
CA ASN A 220 -16.21 16.84 -11.68
C ASN A 220 -15.96 17.22 -13.13
N ASN A 221 -15.53 16.28 -13.97
CA ASN A 221 -15.20 16.53 -15.37
C ASN A 221 -14.19 17.69 -15.54
N VAL A 222 -13.09 17.60 -14.80
CA VAL A 222 -12.05 18.66 -14.75
C VAL A 222 -10.69 18.06 -15.10
N THR A 223 -9.94 18.74 -15.96
CA THR A 223 -8.52 18.46 -16.17
C THR A 223 -7.68 19.62 -15.60
N LEU A 224 -6.86 19.33 -14.60
CA LEU A 224 -5.87 20.26 -14.03
C LEU A 224 -4.49 19.90 -14.57
N SER A 225 -3.92 20.80 -15.37
CA SER A 225 -2.57 20.65 -15.95
C SER A 225 -1.94 22.03 -16.18
N GLY A 226 -0.69 22.09 -16.61
CA GLY A 226 0.00 23.34 -16.94
C GLY A 226 1.28 23.53 -16.14
N THR A 227 1.57 24.76 -15.73
CA THR A 227 2.80 25.11 -14.98
C THR A 227 2.77 24.72 -13.50
N PRO A 228 1.68 24.89 -12.74
CA PRO A 228 1.64 24.56 -11.31
C PRO A 228 2.06 23.12 -11.06
N VAL A 229 2.87 22.92 -10.03
CA VAL A 229 3.25 21.58 -9.55
C VAL A 229 2.23 21.07 -8.55
N VAL A 230 1.67 21.95 -7.71
CA VAL A 230 0.72 21.58 -6.65
C VAL A 230 -0.61 22.30 -6.84
N TYR A 231 -1.69 21.54 -6.98
CA TYR A 231 -3.07 22.01 -6.87
C TYR A 231 -3.54 21.76 -5.44
N TYR A 232 -3.99 22.80 -4.73
CA TYR A 232 -4.24 22.68 -3.30
C TYR A 232 -5.61 23.16 -2.85
N ARG A 233 -6.10 22.56 -1.79
CA ARG A 233 -7.32 23.01 -1.09
C ARG A 233 -7.12 23.01 0.41
N ASN A 234 -7.54 24.11 1.04
CA ASN A 234 -7.68 24.17 2.49
C ASN A 234 -9.12 23.79 2.87
N GLY A 235 -9.28 22.67 3.56
CA GLY A 235 -10.57 22.01 3.81
C GLY A 235 -10.87 20.87 2.83
N ASP A 236 -11.93 20.14 3.11
CA ASP A 236 -12.27 18.88 2.45
C ASP A 236 -12.56 19.04 0.96
N LEU A 237 -12.18 18.03 0.18
CA LEU A 237 -12.37 17.97 -1.27
C LEU A 237 -13.10 16.70 -1.69
N LYS A 238 -14.07 16.83 -2.60
CA LYS A 238 -14.73 15.69 -3.25
C LYS A 238 -14.37 15.59 -4.73
N ILE A 239 -13.77 14.48 -5.16
CA ILE A 239 -13.63 14.10 -6.56
C ILE A 239 -14.85 13.27 -6.97
N ILE A 240 -15.60 13.74 -7.96
CA ILE A 240 -16.88 13.13 -8.36
C ILE A 240 -16.70 12.08 -9.46
N SER A 241 -16.18 12.47 -10.62
CA SER A 241 -15.88 11.60 -11.77
C SER A 241 -15.09 12.40 -12.82
N ASP A 242 -14.36 11.69 -13.68
CA ASP A 242 -13.68 12.24 -14.86
C ASP A 242 -12.73 13.40 -14.52
N VAL A 243 -12.01 13.26 -13.40
CA VAL A 243 -11.02 14.24 -12.93
C VAL A 243 -9.61 13.77 -13.31
N VAL A 244 -8.89 14.58 -14.07
CA VAL A 244 -7.48 14.33 -14.44
C VAL A 244 -6.60 15.42 -13.82
N ILE A 245 -5.62 15.05 -13.01
CA ILE A 245 -4.67 15.99 -12.41
C ILE A 245 -3.24 15.60 -12.81
N ASN A 246 -2.55 16.50 -13.51
CA ASN A 246 -1.14 16.37 -13.88
C ASN A 246 -0.29 17.25 -12.94
N GLY A 247 -0.04 16.74 -11.74
CA GLY A 247 0.62 17.42 -10.63
C GLY A 247 0.30 16.75 -9.30
N CYS A 248 0.67 17.43 -8.22
CA CYS A 248 0.31 17.06 -6.85
C CYS A 248 -1.07 17.60 -6.50
N LEU A 249 -1.95 16.78 -5.94
CA LEU A 249 -3.16 17.23 -5.24
C LEU A 249 -2.88 17.29 -3.73
N ALA A 250 -2.91 18.48 -3.14
CA ALA A 250 -2.70 18.68 -1.70
C ALA A 250 -4.00 19.14 -0.99
N VAL A 251 -4.53 18.33 -0.08
CA VAL A 251 -5.77 18.62 0.66
C VAL A 251 -5.45 18.74 2.14
N ASN A 252 -5.73 19.92 2.72
CA ASN A 252 -5.68 20.13 4.18
C ASN A 252 -7.05 19.84 4.79
N GLY A 253 -7.42 18.56 4.86
CA GLY A 253 -8.74 18.05 5.21
C GLY A 253 -8.93 16.65 4.65
N ASP A 254 -10.17 16.19 4.54
CA ASP A 254 -10.50 14.88 3.98
C ASP A 254 -10.63 14.96 2.44
N LEU A 255 -10.13 13.92 1.75
CA LEU A 255 -10.30 13.74 0.31
C LEU A 255 -11.28 12.60 0.07
N THR A 256 -12.48 12.91 -0.42
CA THR A 256 -13.48 11.91 -0.82
C THR A 256 -13.42 11.66 -2.33
N ILE A 257 -13.34 10.41 -2.77
CA ILE A 257 -13.37 10.04 -4.19
C ILE A 257 -14.60 9.18 -4.46
N THR A 258 -15.33 9.55 -5.51
CA THR A 258 -16.45 8.79 -6.07
C THR A 258 -16.25 8.60 -7.58
N GLY A 259 -17.20 7.90 -8.22
CA GLY A 259 -17.28 7.79 -9.68
C GLY A 259 -16.03 7.21 -10.34
N THR A 260 -15.87 7.43 -11.65
CA THR A 260 -14.86 6.72 -12.44
C THR A 260 -13.94 7.67 -13.19
N ASN A 261 -12.93 7.12 -13.88
CA ASN A 261 -11.99 7.86 -14.73
C ASN A 261 -11.25 8.98 -14.00
N ASN A 262 -10.98 8.79 -12.71
CA ASN A 262 -10.16 9.71 -11.94
C ASN A 262 -8.69 9.31 -12.09
N ILE A 263 -7.85 10.22 -12.57
CA ILE A 263 -6.43 9.97 -12.86
C ILE A 263 -5.60 11.07 -12.22
N ILE A 264 -4.63 10.71 -11.38
CA ILE A 264 -3.70 11.66 -10.78
C ILE A 264 -2.28 11.22 -11.08
N THR A 265 -1.56 12.02 -11.86
CA THR A 265 -0.18 11.77 -12.27
C THR A 265 0.71 12.82 -11.62
N ALA A 266 1.61 12.40 -10.75
CA ALA A 266 2.58 13.28 -10.12
C ALA A 266 3.43 14.01 -11.15
N LYS A 267 3.75 15.27 -10.82
CA LYS A 267 4.88 15.94 -11.46
C LYS A 267 6.16 15.55 -10.75
N LYS A 268 7.25 15.54 -11.50
CA LYS A 268 8.57 15.17 -11.02
C LYS A 268 8.91 15.85 -9.69
N ASN A 269 9.41 15.06 -8.74
CA ASN A 269 9.85 15.48 -7.41
C ASN A 269 8.75 15.99 -6.46
N ALA A 270 7.47 15.89 -6.84
CA ALA A 270 6.35 16.16 -5.96
C ALA A 270 5.51 14.89 -5.79
N PRO A 271 4.82 14.71 -4.66
CA PRO A 271 3.88 13.60 -4.52
C PRO A 271 2.72 13.74 -5.53
N ALA A 272 2.03 12.64 -5.81
CA ALA A 272 0.78 12.67 -6.56
C ALA A 272 -0.35 13.22 -5.69
N ILE A 273 -0.41 12.76 -4.43
CA ILE A 273 -1.46 13.13 -3.48
C ILE A 273 -0.83 13.36 -2.11
N TYR A 274 -1.27 14.44 -1.44
CA TYR A 274 -1.09 14.66 -0.01
C TYR A 274 -2.46 14.97 0.62
N VAL A 275 -2.80 14.28 1.71
CA VAL A 275 -4.03 14.48 2.48
C VAL A 275 -3.67 14.57 3.97
N SER A 276 -4.01 15.68 4.63
CA SER A 276 -3.78 15.82 6.07
C SER A 276 -4.83 15.11 6.94
N GLY A 277 -6.00 14.81 6.36
CA GLY A 277 -7.06 14.01 6.97
C GLY A 277 -7.14 12.61 6.37
N ASN A 278 -8.35 12.13 6.14
CA ASN A 278 -8.63 10.80 5.60
C ASN A 278 -8.77 10.82 4.08
N LEU A 279 -8.32 9.74 3.44
CA LEU A 279 -8.64 9.44 2.05
C LEU A 279 -9.83 8.48 2.00
N ILE A 280 -10.99 8.96 1.57
CA ILE A 280 -12.25 8.24 1.64
C ILE A 280 -12.67 7.83 0.22
N LEU A 281 -12.65 6.54 -0.06
CA LEU A 281 -13.22 5.99 -1.29
C LEU A 281 -14.68 5.62 -1.03
N LYS A 282 -15.57 5.94 -1.97
CA LYS A 282 -16.97 5.49 -1.93
C LYS A 282 -17.21 4.34 -2.90
N GLU A 283 -18.33 3.64 -2.74
CA GLU A 283 -18.73 2.55 -3.65
C GLU A 283 -18.70 3.04 -5.11
N GLY A 284 -18.17 2.21 -6.01
CA GLY A 284 -18.02 2.57 -7.42
C GLY A 284 -16.80 3.43 -7.75
N ALA A 285 -16.06 3.92 -6.75
CA ALA A 285 -14.90 4.77 -6.96
C ALA A 285 -13.81 4.02 -7.76
N ARG A 286 -13.35 4.64 -8.85
CA ARG A 286 -12.19 4.19 -9.61
C ARG A 286 -11.17 5.29 -9.72
N ILE A 287 -9.94 5.01 -9.27
CA ILE A 287 -8.83 5.96 -9.35
C ILE A 287 -7.52 5.27 -9.74
N THR A 288 -6.80 5.89 -10.67
CA THR A 288 -5.42 5.54 -11.02
C THR A 288 -4.49 6.64 -10.58
N ILE A 289 -3.44 6.28 -9.85
CA ILE A 289 -2.46 7.22 -9.31
C ILE A 289 -1.06 6.81 -9.76
N ASP A 290 -0.31 7.76 -10.30
CA ASP A 290 1.08 7.57 -10.69
C ASP A 290 1.97 8.51 -9.87
N GLY A 291 2.67 7.97 -8.87
CA GLY A 291 3.52 8.72 -7.94
C GLY A 291 3.27 8.38 -6.46
N LEU A 292 3.83 9.20 -5.57
CA LEU A 292 3.69 9.03 -4.11
C LEU A 292 2.31 9.49 -3.63
N VAL A 293 1.62 8.66 -2.85
CA VAL A 293 0.42 9.03 -2.08
C VAL A 293 0.79 9.12 -0.61
N PHE A 294 0.50 10.26 0.02
CA PHE A 294 0.81 10.51 1.43
C PHE A 294 -0.45 10.94 2.18
N VAL A 295 -0.82 10.20 3.22
CA VAL A 295 -2.03 10.42 4.02
C VAL A 295 -1.66 10.44 5.50
N ASP A 296 -1.93 11.56 6.18
CA ASP A 296 -1.69 11.71 7.63
C ASP A 296 -2.80 11.07 8.48
N GLY A 297 -3.98 10.84 7.89
CA GLY A 297 -5.06 10.08 8.51
C GLY A 297 -5.03 8.60 8.12
N ARG A 298 -6.23 8.04 7.93
CA ARG A 298 -6.45 6.68 7.42
C ARG A 298 -6.99 6.69 6.00
N ILE A 299 -6.99 5.52 5.37
CA ILE A 299 -7.74 5.29 4.13
C ILE A 299 -9.02 4.53 4.48
N GLU A 300 -10.16 5.02 4.00
CA GLU A 300 -11.44 4.34 4.13
C GLU A 300 -11.85 3.75 2.78
N MET A 301 -12.04 2.44 2.73
CA MET A 301 -12.35 1.71 1.50
C MET A 301 -13.64 0.92 1.65
N PRO A 302 -14.59 1.04 0.71
CA PRO A 302 -15.80 0.26 0.76
C PRO A 302 -15.49 -1.20 0.41
N VAL A 303 -16.31 -2.09 0.91
CA VAL A 303 -16.21 -3.54 0.68
C VAL A 303 -16.80 -4.03 -0.65
N LEU A 304 -17.31 -3.10 -1.45
CA LEU A 304 -18.04 -3.39 -2.68
C LEU A 304 -17.63 -2.46 -3.84
N ASN A 305 -17.45 -3.05 -5.03
CA ASN A 305 -17.38 -2.39 -6.34
C ASN A 305 -16.40 -1.20 -6.45
N GLN A 306 -15.18 -1.32 -5.92
CA GLN A 306 -14.16 -0.26 -5.99
C GLN A 306 -12.89 -0.73 -6.74
N SER A 307 -12.17 0.19 -7.37
CA SER A 307 -10.86 -0.13 -7.96
C SER A 307 -9.86 1.00 -7.75
N THR A 308 -8.73 0.69 -7.11
CA THR A 308 -7.64 1.64 -6.91
C THR A 308 -6.34 1.03 -7.43
N ALA A 309 -5.68 1.75 -8.33
CA ALA A 309 -4.37 1.39 -8.84
C ALA A 309 -3.37 2.49 -8.50
N ILE A 310 -2.33 2.15 -7.75
CA ILE A 310 -1.22 3.05 -7.41
C ILE A 310 0.04 2.49 -8.06
N THR A 311 0.72 3.30 -8.86
CA THR A 311 2.07 3.02 -9.36
C THR A 311 3.01 4.03 -8.73
N GLY A 312 3.79 3.62 -7.73
CA GLY A 312 4.56 4.52 -6.89
C GLY A 312 4.75 3.94 -5.51
N SER A 313 4.31 4.67 -4.48
CA SER A 313 4.34 4.23 -3.09
C SER A 313 3.16 4.84 -2.36
N LEU A 314 2.60 4.10 -1.40
CA LEU A 314 1.51 4.54 -0.53
C LEU A 314 2.01 4.65 0.90
N ILE A 315 1.95 5.86 1.45
CA ILE A 315 2.30 6.15 2.83
C ILE A 315 1.04 6.63 3.54
N VAL A 316 0.66 5.93 4.60
CA VAL A 316 -0.53 6.26 5.41
C VAL A 316 -0.18 6.15 6.89
N ASP A 317 -0.67 7.05 7.75
CA ASP A 317 -0.39 6.96 9.18
C ASP A 317 -1.25 5.91 9.89
N ASP A 318 -2.57 5.91 9.66
CA ASP A 318 -3.52 5.00 10.32
C ASP A 318 -4.13 3.97 9.34
N GLY A 319 -3.26 3.28 8.60
CA GLY A 319 -3.62 2.09 7.84
C GLY A 319 -4.79 2.24 6.85
N ILE A 320 -5.40 1.09 6.55
CA ILE A 320 -6.59 0.99 5.70
C ILE A 320 -7.73 0.43 6.55
N ARG A 321 -8.89 1.07 6.49
CA ARG A 321 -10.12 0.59 7.13
C ARG A 321 -11.15 0.23 6.08
N TYR A 322 -11.74 -0.94 6.24
CA TYR A 322 -12.83 -1.41 5.40
C TYR A 322 -14.17 -0.93 5.95
N ILE A 323 -14.98 -0.38 5.05
CA ILE A 323 -16.23 0.28 5.36
C ILE A 323 -17.38 -0.51 4.71
N LEU A 324 -18.38 -0.83 5.52
CA LEU A 324 -19.68 -1.32 5.08
C LEU A 324 -20.65 -0.14 4.91
N PRO A 325 -21.05 0.24 3.68
CA PRO A 325 -21.90 1.39 3.46
C PRO A 325 -23.29 1.25 4.12
N ASP A 326 -23.81 2.36 4.64
CA ASP A 326 -25.23 2.49 5.01
C ASP A 326 -26.04 3.08 3.85
N TYR A 327 -26.99 2.28 3.36
CA TYR A 327 -27.89 2.62 2.27
C TYR A 327 -29.15 3.36 2.73
N SER A 328 -29.29 3.62 4.03
CA SER A 328 -30.29 4.55 4.55
C SER A 328 -29.94 6.00 4.18
N SER A 329 -30.90 6.91 4.35
CA SER A 329 -30.65 8.35 4.17
C SER A 329 -29.74 8.97 5.24
N ASN A 330 -29.35 8.21 6.27
CA ASN A 330 -28.50 8.71 7.35
C ASN A 330 -27.01 8.46 7.14
N HIS A 331 -26.64 7.51 6.29
CA HIS A 331 -25.24 7.18 5.94
C HIS A 331 -24.36 6.90 7.17
N TYR A 332 -24.85 6.11 8.13
CA TYR A 332 -24.05 5.58 9.24
C TYR A 332 -23.25 4.36 8.78
N ASP A 333 -22.26 4.62 7.93
CA ASP A 333 -21.34 3.61 7.41
C ASP A 333 -20.64 2.85 8.57
N GLY A 334 -20.53 1.54 8.45
CA GLY A 334 -19.92 0.67 9.45
C GLY A 334 -18.44 0.42 9.20
N VAL A 335 -17.62 0.43 10.25
CA VAL A 335 -16.21 0.04 10.18
C VAL A 335 -16.08 -1.44 10.49
N ILE A 336 -15.49 -2.21 9.58
CA ILE A 336 -15.28 -3.65 9.79
C ILE A 336 -13.99 -3.85 10.59
N ASN A 337 -14.06 -4.69 11.61
CA ASN A 337 -12.96 -5.05 12.49
C ASN A 337 -12.82 -6.57 12.55
N GLY A 338 -11.60 -7.05 12.71
CA GLY A 338 -11.25 -8.47 12.67
C GLY A 338 -10.83 -8.95 11.27
N ASP A 339 -10.85 -10.27 11.07
CA ASP A 339 -10.54 -10.96 9.82
C ASP A 339 -11.79 -11.44 9.07
N CYS A 340 -12.93 -10.79 9.37
CA CYS A 340 -14.19 -10.88 8.65
C CYS A 340 -13.99 -11.04 7.13
N ALA A 341 -14.41 -12.18 6.58
CA ALA A 341 -14.35 -12.46 5.16
C ALA A 341 -15.73 -12.32 4.48
N GLY A 342 -15.71 -11.90 3.22
CA GLY A 342 -16.88 -11.99 2.34
C GLY A 342 -17.32 -13.44 2.10
N ALA A 343 -18.63 -13.68 2.07
CA ALA A 343 -19.20 -15.00 1.88
C ALA A 343 -20.48 -14.96 1.03
N ASP A 344 -20.90 -16.14 0.54
CA ASP A 344 -22.20 -16.28 -0.13
C ASP A 344 -23.33 -15.89 0.83
N GLY A 345 -24.12 -14.91 0.40
CA GLY A 345 -25.24 -14.33 1.13
C GLY A 345 -26.58 -15.01 0.87
N LYS A 346 -27.63 -14.46 1.50
CA LYS A 346 -29.00 -14.86 1.21
C LYS A 346 -29.53 -14.13 -0.03
N LEU A 347 -29.17 -12.85 -0.19
CA LEU A 347 -29.61 -12.00 -1.29
C LEU A 347 -28.47 -11.77 -2.29
N ASP A 348 -27.40 -11.07 -1.90
CA ASP A 348 -26.32 -10.67 -2.82
C ASP A 348 -24.90 -10.72 -2.19
N GLY A 349 -24.78 -11.22 -0.95
CA GLY A 349 -23.52 -11.40 -0.23
C GLY A 349 -23.73 -11.42 1.28
N ALA A 350 -22.74 -11.88 2.03
CA ALA A 350 -22.73 -11.81 3.49
C ALA A 350 -21.32 -11.56 4.01
N ILE A 351 -21.23 -11.13 5.26
CA ILE A 351 -19.97 -11.19 6.01
C ILE A 351 -20.01 -12.43 6.91
N ASN A 352 -18.93 -13.20 6.89
CA ASN A 352 -18.71 -14.33 7.77
C ASN A 352 -17.95 -13.87 9.02
N PHE A 353 -18.54 -14.15 10.18
CA PHE A 353 -17.99 -13.92 11.50
C PHE A 353 -17.56 -15.26 12.09
N ASP A 354 -16.33 -15.36 12.58
CA ASP A 354 -15.73 -16.61 13.04
C ASP A 354 -16.01 -16.95 14.53
N GLY A 355 -16.59 -16.01 15.28
CA GLY A 355 -16.83 -16.11 16.73
C GLY A 355 -15.73 -15.54 17.62
N SER A 356 -14.75 -14.84 17.05
CA SER A 356 -13.56 -14.35 17.75
C SER A 356 -12.99 -13.06 17.13
N GLY A 357 -13.38 -11.90 17.64
CA GLY A 357 -12.76 -10.62 17.26
C GLY A 357 -13.41 -9.92 16.07
N ASP A 358 -14.29 -10.62 15.35
CA ASP A 358 -15.05 -10.12 14.20
C ASP A 358 -16.27 -9.28 14.60
N TYR A 359 -16.33 -8.02 14.13
CA TYR A 359 -17.52 -7.17 14.29
C TYR A 359 -17.51 -5.96 13.35
N ILE A 360 -18.68 -5.34 13.20
CA ILE A 360 -18.84 -4.07 12.48
C ILE A 360 -19.27 -2.99 13.45
N ASP A 361 -18.48 -1.93 13.56
CA ASP A 361 -18.72 -0.76 14.40
C ASP A 361 -19.47 0.32 13.61
N ILE A 362 -20.72 0.57 13.97
CA ILE A 362 -21.56 1.65 13.40
C ILE A 362 -21.43 2.96 14.21
N GLY A 363 -20.74 2.92 15.35
CA GLY A 363 -20.59 4.03 16.28
C GLY A 363 -21.85 4.31 17.11
N ASN A 364 -21.83 5.42 17.84
CA ASN A 364 -22.95 5.87 18.67
C ASN A 364 -23.66 7.07 18.04
N ALA A 365 -24.29 6.88 16.88
CA ALA A 365 -25.04 7.95 16.24
C ALA A 365 -26.30 8.33 17.04
N ALA A 366 -26.63 9.64 17.07
CA ALA A 366 -27.80 10.15 17.80
C ALA A 366 -29.11 9.48 17.34
N ASN A 367 -29.24 9.15 16.06
CA ASN A 367 -30.43 8.47 15.53
C ASN A 367 -30.52 6.99 15.92
N LEU A 368 -29.45 6.37 16.39
CA LEU A 368 -29.46 5.00 16.92
C LEU A 368 -29.81 4.96 18.42
N ASN A 369 -29.90 6.12 19.08
CA ASN A 369 -30.46 6.27 20.43
C ASN A 369 -31.99 6.31 20.38
N ILE A 370 -32.58 5.19 19.97
CA ILE A 370 -34.03 5.03 19.78
C ILE A 370 -34.71 4.83 21.14
N THR A 371 -35.71 5.66 21.45
CA THR A 371 -36.41 5.66 22.76
C THR A 371 -37.87 5.21 22.71
N SER A 372 -38.48 5.17 21.53
CA SER A 372 -39.92 4.90 21.37
C SER A 372 -40.15 3.55 20.69
N LYS A 373 -40.49 3.54 19.40
CA LYS A 373 -40.75 2.33 18.62
C LYS A 373 -39.49 1.93 17.86
N ILE A 374 -39.27 0.64 17.70
CA ILE A 374 -38.12 0.13 16.96
C ILE A 374 -38.50 -1.14 16.21
N THR A 375 -37.91 -1.32 15.05
CA THR A 375 -37.78 -2.65 14.43
C THR A 375 -36.31 -2.87 14.11
N VAL A 376 -35.80 -4.05 14.42
CA VAL A 376 -34.48 -4.52 14.00
C VAL A 376 -34.66 -5.83 13.27
N ALA A 377 -34.05 -5.97 12.10
CA ALA A 377 -34.14 -7.19 11.30
C ALA A 377 -32.79 -7.53 10.66
N ALA A 378 -32.52 -8.81 10.49
CA ALA A 378 -31.33 -9.31 9.82
C ALA A 378 -31.59 -10.71 9.25
N TRP A 379 -30.88 -11.04 8.18
CA TRP A 379 -30.67 -12.43 7.79
C TRP A 379 -29.47 -12.97 8.54
N ILE A 380 -29.61 -14.17 9.12
CA ILE A 380 -28.54 -14.86 9.82
C ILE A 380 -28.43 -16.30 9.35
N ARG A 381 -27.22 -16.83 9.32
CA ARG A 381 -26.93 -18.25 9.17
C ARG A 381 -25.91 -18.65 10.21
N VAL A 382 -26.35 -19.36 11.23
CA VAL A 382 -25.50 -19.72 12.38
C VAL A 382 -24.61 -20.89 11.99
N ASN A 383 -23.30 -20.76 12.20
CA ASN A 383 -22.38 -21.89 12.11
C ASN A 383 -22.39 -22.67 13.43
N THR A 384 -22.21 -21.97 14.55
CA THR A 384 -22.25 -22.56 15.89
C THR A 384 -22.68 -21.50 16.90
N PHE A 385 -23.35 -21.94 17.97
CA PHE A 385 -23.53 -21.09 19.14
C PHE A 385 -22.69 -21.54 20.33
N ASP A 386 -21.52 -20.93 20.51
CA ASP A 386 -20.46 -21.30 21.44
C ASP A 386 -20.31 -20.33 22.64
N LYS A 387 -21.05 -19.22 22.67
CA LYS A 387 -21.10 -18.28 23.80
C LYS A 387 -22.52 -18.13 24.31
N ALA A 388 -22.72 -18.05 25.63
CA ALA A 388 -24.05 -17.90 26.23
C ALA A 388 -24.85 -16.71 25.67
N TYR A 389 -24.20 -15.68 25.13
CA TYR A 389 -24.88 -14.65 24.35
C TYR A 389 -24.03 -14.36 23.13
N GLN A 390 -24.66 -14.29 21.95
CA GLN A 390 -23.99 -13.97 20.68
C GLN A 390 -24.82 -12.93 19.95
N ALA A 391 -24.20 -11.79 19.70
CA ALA A 391 -24.85 -10.62 19.15
C ALA A 391 -25.12 -10.78 17.66
N VAL A 392 -26.30 -10.37 17.20
CA VAL A 392 -26.54 -10.13 15.77
C VAL A 392 -26.34 -8.64 15.51
N ILE A 393 -27.14 -7.80 16.16
CA ILE A 393 -26.95 -6.34 16.19
C ILE A 393 -27.35 -5.80 17.55
N THR A 394 -26.50 -4.99 18.17
CA THR A 394 -26.73 -4.50 19.53
C THR A 394 -26.31 -3.04 19.69
N LYS A 395 -27.13 -2.27 20.42
CA LYS A 395 -26.71 -0.99 21.02
C LYS A 395 -26.09 -1.20 22.41
N GLY A 396 -26.56 -2.23 23.12
CA GLY A 396 -26.04 -2.63 24.42
C GLY A 396 -27.08 -3.31 25.31
N ASP A 397 -26.63 -3.79 26.47
CA ASP A 397 -27.46 -4.43 27.49
C ASP A 397 -28.41 -3.44 28.17
N SER A 398 -27.98 -2.18 28.30
CA SER A 398 -28.78 -1.08 28.87
C SER A 398 -29.62 -0.32 27.83
N SER A 399 -29.73 -0.82 26.59
CA SER A 399 -30.55 -0.23 25.53
C SER A 399 -31.30 -1.32 24.73
N TRP A 400 -31.30 -1.25 23.40
CA TRP A 400 -31.89 -2.27 22.52
C TRP A 400 -30.84 -3.24 21.97
N ARG A 401 -31.26 -4.49 21.72
CA ARG A 401 -30.40 -5.53 21.12
C ARG A 401 -31.19 -6.67 20.51
N LEU A 402 -30.62 -7.29 19.48
CA LEU A 402 -31.04 -8.57 18.91
C LEU A 402 -29.84 -9.54 18.98
N GLN A 403 -29.99 -10.62 19.73
CA GLN A 403 -28.90 -11.56 20.02
C GLN A 403 -29.45 -12.97 20.28
N ARG A 404 -28.56 -13.96 20.40
CA ARG A 404 -28.88 -15.28 20.95
C ARG A 404 -29.21 -15.19 22.45
N TYR A 405 -30.22 -15.94 22.92
CA TYR A 405 -30.56 -16.08 24.34
C TYR A 405 -29.82 -17.23 25.03
N SER A 406 -28.98 -16.92 26.02
CA SER A 406 -28.34 -17.90 26.92
C SER A 406 -27.74 -19.10 26.15
N ASN A 407 -27.68 -20.28 26.76
CA ASN A 407 -27.21 -21.50 26.11
C ASN A 407 -28.30 -22.17 25.23
N THR A 408 -29.20 -21.41 24.61
CA THR A 408 -30.30 -21.95 23.78
C THR A 408 -30.05 -21.77 22.28
N GLY A 409 -30.87 -22.37 21.41
CA GLY A 409 -30.86 -22.08 19.97
C GLY A 409 -31.69 -20.86 19.57
N ARG A 410 -32.26 -20.13 20.54
CA ARG A 410 -33.34 -19.15 20.34
C ARG A 410 -32.83 -17.72 20.35
N MET A 411 -33.54 -16.84 19.66
CA MET A 411 -33.24 -15.42 19.62
C MET A 411 -33.88 -14.66 20.79
N GLU A 412 -33.19 -13.62 21.25
CA GLU A 412 -33.63 -12.61 22.21
C GLU A 412 -33.75 -11.27 21.49
N PHE A 413 -34.88 -10.61 21.66
CA PHE A 413 -35.02 -9.18 21.39
C PHE A 413 -35.25 -8.44 22.70
N SER A 414 -34.43 -7.42 22.95
CA SER A 414 -34.51 -6.65 24.20
C SER A 414 -34.64 -5.15 23.93
N CYS A 415 -35.44 -4.50 24.78
CA CYS A 415 -35.71 -3.06 24.85
C CYS A 415 -35.63 -2.62 26.32
N SER A 416 -34.41 -2.44 26.83
CA SER A 416 -34.17 -2.01 28.22
C SER A 416 -34.88 -0.68 28.52
N GLY A 417 -35.33 -0.49 29.76
CA GLY A 417 -36.13 0.68 30.18
C GLY A 417 -37.65 0.49 30.10
N THR A 418 -38.12 -0.53 29.36
CA THR A 418 -39.54 -0.92 29.33
C THR A 418 -39.91 -1.87 30.47
N SER A 419 -41.20 -2.05 30.75
CA SER A 419 -41.70 -2.85 31.88
C SER A 419 -41.35 -4.35 31.81
N ASN A 420 -41.23 -4.92 30.59
CA ASN A 420 -40.82 -6.30 30.33
C ASN A 420 -39.78 -6.27 29.20
N PRO A 421 -38.51 -5.97 29.51
CA PRO A 421 -37.56 -5.54 28.51
C PRO A 421 -37.01 -6.66 27.63
N ILE A 422 -37.18 -7.93 28.00
CA ILE A 422 -36.56 -9.07 27.32
C ILE A 422 -37.64 -9.99 26.76
N LEU A 423 -37.69 -10.18 25.44
CA LEU A 423 -38.55 -11.15 24.77
C LEU A 423 -37.68 -12.27 24.18
N ILE A 424 -38.02 -13.51 24.51
CA ILE A 424 -37.30 -14.71 24.07
C ILE A 424 -38.16 -15.45 23.05
N GLY A 425 -37.57 -15.88 21.94
CA GLY A 425 -38.22 -16.71 20.94
C GLY A 425 -38.52 -18.12 21.41
N ILE A 426 -39.19 -18.89 20.56
CA ILE A 426 -39.56 -20.29 20.77
C ILE A 426 -38.73 -21.19 19.84
N ARG A 427 -38.62 -20.79 18.56
CA ARG A 427 -37.89 -21.55 17.54
C ARG A 427 -36.38 -21.43 17.71
N SER A 428 -35.69 -22.53 17.42
CA SER A 428 -34.23 -22.52 17.31
C SER A 428 -33.83 -22.16 15.88
N VAL A 429 -32.75 -21.41 15.71
CA VAL A 429 -32.27 -20.89 14.41
C VAL A 429 -30.84 -21.35 14.09
N ASN A 430 -30.35 -22.37 14.79
CA ASN A 430 -28.99 -22.90 14.69
C ASN A 430 -28.90 -24.23 13.93
N ASP A 431 -29.72 -24.39 12.88
CA ASP A 431 -29.75 -25.57 12.01
C ASP A 431 -28.80 -25.46 10.79
N GLY A 432 -28.01 -24.39 10.72
CA GLY A 432 -27.09 -24.12 9.62
C GLY A 432 -27.75 -23.57 8.35
N LEU A 433 -29.03 -23.20 8.39
CA LEU A 433 -29.76 -22.56 7.30
C LEU A 433 -29.90 -21.05 7.52
N TRP A 434 -30.28 -20.34 6.45
CA TRP A 434 -30.58 -18.92 6.52
C TRP A 434 -31.95 -18.70 7.17
N HIS A 435 -31.98 -17.87 8.21
CA HIS A 435 -33.20 -17.40 8.86
C HIS A 435 -33.29 -15.88 8.84
N HIS A 436 -34.49 -15.36 8.60
CA HIS A 436 -34.77 -13.94 8.78
C HIS A 436 -35.31 -13.71 10.19
N VAL A 437 -34.56 -12.98 11.02
CA VAL A 437 -34.94 -12.70 12.41
C VAL A 437 -35.30 -11.22 12.55
N ALA A 438 -36.43 -10.93 13.19
CA ALA A 438 -36.86 -9.54 13.41
C ALA A 438 -37.47 -9.33 14.80
N GLY A 439 -36.98 -8.30 15.49
CA GLY A 439 -37.54 -7.80 16.75
C GLY A 439 -38.31 -6.51 16.51
N VAL A 440 -39.55 -6.43 16.98
CA VAL A 440 -40.44 -5.28 16.79
C VAL A 440 -40.96 -4.81 18.14
N TYR A 441 -40.81 -3.53 18.44
CA TYR A 441 -41.45 -2.87 19.58
C TYR A 441 -42.35 -1.73 19.12
N THR A 442 -43.62 -1.78 19.50
CA THR A 442 -44.65 -0.82 19.06
C THR A 442 -44.91 0.31 20.07
N GLY A 443 -44.21 0.30 21.21
CA GLY A 443 -44.47 1.19 22.35
C GLY A 443 -45.41 0.60 23.41
N ILE A 444 -46.10 -0.50 23.07
CA ILE A 444 -47.01 -1.22 24.00
C ILE A 444 -46.81 -2.74 24.02
N ARG A 445 -46.10 -3.28 23.01
CA ARG A 445 -45.86 -4.72 22.87
C ARG A 445 -44.59 -4.96 22.09
N MET A 446 -43.86 -6.00 22.48
CA MET A 446 -42.73 -6.55 21.74
C MET A 446 -43.17 -7.80 20.97
N TYR A 447 -42.64 -7.98 19.78
CA TYR A 447 -42.83 -9.15 18.93
C TYR A 447 -41.48 -9.63 18.42
N LEU A 448 -41.35 -10.95 18.28
CA LEU A 448 -40.21 -11.58 17.64
C LEU A 448 -40.74 -12.42 16.47
N TYR A 449 -40.16 -12.23 15.29
CA TYR A 449 -40.49 -12.96 14.09
C TYR A 449 -39.28 -13.76 13.63
N VAL A 450 -39.53 -14.97 13.14
CA VAL A 450 -38.55 -15.81 12.45
C VAL A 450 -39.17 -16.26 11.13
N ASP A 451 -38.45 -16.03 10.03
CA ASP A 451 -38.86 -16.34 8.66
C ASP A 451 -40.21 -15.72 8.28
N GLY A 452 -40.39 -14.44 8.64
CA GLY A 452 -41.60 -13.67 8.37
C GLY A 452 -42.82 -14.03 9.23
N VAL A 453 -42.74 -15.11 10.03
CA VAL A 453 -43.83 -15.60 10.87
C VAL A 453 -43.60 -15.21 12.33
N LEU A 454 -44.67 -14.83 13.03
CA LEU A 454 -44.61 -14.50 14.46
C LEU A 454 -44.12 -15.71 15.27
N ASP A 455 -43.03 -15.54 15.99
CA ASP A 455 -42.44 -16.57 16.86
C ASP A 455 -42.89 -16.42 18.30
N ASN A 456 -42.86 -15.19 18.84
CA ASN A 456 -43.38 -14.89 20.18
C ASN A 456 -43.75 -13.41 20.33
N TYR A 457 -44.51 -13.07 21.37
CA TYR A 457 -44.81 -11.69 21.75
C TYR A 457 -45.03 -11.52 23.25
N GLN A 458 -44.88 -10.29 23.75
CA GLN A 458 -45.24 -9.93 25.11
C GLN A 458 -45.58 -8.45 25.26
N ASP A 459 -46.49 -8.13 26.18
CA ASP A 459 -46.79 -6.74 26.52
C ASP A 459 -45.59 -6.10 27.21
N ALA A 460 -45.19 -4.92 26.74
CA ALA A 460 -44.11 -4.13 27.29
C ALA A 460 -44.47 -2.66 27.07
N ILE A 461 -44.44 -1.86 28.13
CA ILE A 461 -44.75 -0.42 28.04
C ILE A 461 -43.56 0.39 28.53
N GLY A 462 -43.47 1.65 28.10
CA GLY A 462 -42.43 2.58 28.51
C GLY A 462 -41.45 2.91 27.37
N SER A 463 -40.41 3.64 27.73
CA SER A 463 -39.39 4.10 26.77
C SER A 463 -38.17 3.19 26.80
N ILE A 464 -37.56 3.01 25.64
CA ILE A 464 -36.26 2.36 25.53
C ILE A 464 -35.20 3.30 26.11
N SER A 465 -34.36 2.79 27.00
CA SER A 465 -33.20 3.49 27.55
C SER A 465 -32.12 3.69 26.47
N THR A 466 -31.41 4.81 26.57
CA THR A 466 -30.25 5.12 25.73
C THR A 466 -28.97 5.03 26.55
N ASN A 467 -27.84 4.85 25.88
CA ASN A 467 -26.53 4.79 26.50
C ASN A 467 -25.46 5.37 25.54
N SER A 468 -24.21 5.43 25.98
CA SER A 468 -23.09 5.92 25.17
C SER A 468 -22.38 4.84 24.34
N ALA A 469 -22.81 3.58 24.44
CA ALA A 469 -22.19 2.44 23.76
C ALA A 469 -22.39 2.51 22.23
N SER A 470 -21.46 2.00 21.43
CA SER A 470 -21.58 1.95 19.97
C SER A 470 -22.55 0.84 19.53
N VAL A 471 -23.23 1.04 18.40
CA VAL A 471 -23.99 -0.05 17.77
C VAL A 471 -23.01 -0.98 17.06
N TYR A 472 -22.96 -2.24 17.48
CA TYR A 472 -22.15 -3.27 16.85
C TYR A 472 -23.03 -4.29 16.13
N ILE A 473 -22.60 -4.71 14.95
CA ILE A 473 -23.10 -5.91 14.28
C ILE A 473 -22.08 -7.03 14.51
N GLY A 474 -22.55 -8.19 14.96
CA GLY A 474 -21.68 -9.33 15.28
C GLY A 474 -21.07 -9.29 16.69
N GLU A 475 -21.19 -8.20 17.45
CA GLU A 475 -20.72 -8.13 18.85
C GLU A 475 -21.58 -7.14 19.69
N ASN A 476 -21.18 -6.92 20.95
CA ASN A 476 -21.81 -6.02 21.90
C ASN A 476 -20.74 -5.17 22.58
N SER A 477 -20.77 -3.86 22.29
CA SER A 477 -19.79 -2.89 22.78
C SER A 477 -19.89 -2.61 24.28
N GLU A 478 -21.05 -2.84 24.90
CA GLU A 478 -21.26 -2.64 26.34
C GLU A 478 -20.85 -3.87 27.16
N MET A 479 -21.12 -5.06 26.65
CA MET A 479 -20.78 -6.35 27.25
C MET A 479 -20.07 -7.22 26.21
N THR A 480 -18.75 -7.03 26.10
CA THR A 480 -17.88 -7.62 25.06
C THR A 480 -17.74 -9.14 25.17
N GLY A 481 -17.21 -9.76 24.12
CA GLY A 481 -16.99 -11.22 24.07
C GLY A 481 -18.21 -12.03 23.63
N ARG A 482 -19.21 -11.36 23.05
CA ARG A 482 -20.45 -11.94 22.49
C ARG A 482 -20.39 -12.05 20.96
N TYR A 483 -19.21 -12.36 20.43
CA TYR A 483 -18.97 -12.49 19.00
C TYR A 483 -19.93 -13.49 18.34
N PHE A 484 -20.50 -13.11 17.20
CA PHE A 484 -21.31 -13.99 16.39
C PHE A 484 -20.42 -15.02 15.68
N ASN A 485 -20.90 -16.26 15.57
CA ASN A 485 -20.23 -17.31 14.79
C ASN A 485 -21.19 -17.81 13.70
N GLY A 486 -21.01 -17.29 12.49
CA GLY A 486 -21.94 -17.48 11.39
C GLY A 486 -21.88 -16.34 10.38
N ARG A 487 -22.88 -16.28 9.51
CA ARG A 487 -23.02 -15.23 8.49
C ARG A 487 -24.17 -14.31 8.82
N ILE A 488 -23.99 -13.02 8.58
CA ILE A 488 -25.04 -11.99 8.70
C ILE A 488 -25.20 -11.30 7.35
N ASP A 489 -26.44 -10.96 6.98
CA ASP A 489 -26.78 -10.20 5.78
C ASP A 489 -27.96 -9.25 6.07
N SER A 490 -28.01 -8.15 5.32
CA SER A 490 -29.16 -7.25 5.20
C SER A 490 -29.72 -6.77 6.54
N VAL A 491 -28.84 -6.21 7.35
CA VAL A 491 -29.18 -5.67 8.67
C VAL A 491 -29.89 -4.34 8.50
N LYS A 492 -31.06 -4.20 9.12
CA LYS A 492 -31.89 -3.00 9.01
C LYS A 492 -32.47 -2.60 10.36
N VAL A 493 -32.51 -1.29 10.60
CA VAL A 493 -33.03 -0.69 11.84
C VAL A 493 -34.02 0.41 11.47
N TRP A 494 -35.20 0.39 12.08
CA TRP A 494 -36.24 1.41 11.91
C TRP A 494 -36.64 2.03 13.24
N LYS A 495 -37.03 3.31 13.21
CA LYS A 495 -37.73 4.02 14.31
C LYS A 495 -39.25 3.80 14.29
N LYS A 496 -39.67 2.63 13.80
CA LYS A 496 -41.07 2.25 13.62
C LYS A 496 -41.26 0.81 14.05
N GLY A 497 -42.39 0.52 14.69
CA GLY A 497 -42.83 -0.85 14.89
C GLY A 497 -43.53 -1.33 13.62
N LEU A 498 -42.86 -2.16 12.82
CA LEU A 498 -43.41 -2.66 11.56
C LEU A 498 -44.56 -3.64 11.82
N SER A 499 -45.54 -3.63 10.92
CA SER A 499 -46.65 -4.58 10.89
C SER A 499 -46.18 -5.97 10.43
N SER A 500 -46.98 -7.00 10.69
CA SER A 500 -46.68 -8.36 10.22
C SER A 500 -46.58 -8.45 8.69
N VAL A 501 -47.32 -7.63 7.95
CA VAL A 501 -47.25 -7.55 6.48
C VAL A 501 -45.92 -6.96 6.04
N GLU A 502 -45.46 -5.87 6.68
CA GLU A 502 -44.16 -5.25 6.39
C GLU A 502 -43.00 -6.21 6.77
N ILE A 503 -43.15 -6.99 7.85
CA ILE A 503 -42.17 -8.02 8.22
C ILE A 503 -42.13 -9.17 7.21
N TRP A 504 -43.29 -9.61 6.72
CA TRP A 504 -43.37 -10.61 5.66
C TRP A 504 -42.74 -10.09 4.36
N GLU A 505 -43.00 -8.83 4.02
CA GLU A 505 -42.39 -8.17 2.87
C GLU A 505 -40.86 -8.20 2.96
N LEU A 506 -40.28 -7.81 4.11
CA LEU A 506 -38.83 -7.91 4.35
C LEU A 506 -38.29 -9.33 4.16
N TYR A 507 -38.99 -10.34 4.69
CA TYR A 507 -38.61 -11.75 4.54
C TYR A 507 -38.62 -12.19 3.07
N THR A 508 -39.56 -11.71 2.26
CA THR A 508 -39.61 -12.05 0.83
C THR A 508 -38.69 -11.20 -0.05
N GLY A 509 -37.83 -10.36 0.54
CA GLY A 509 -36.89 -9.50 -0.18
C GLY A 509 -37.47 -8.14 -0.61
N GLY A 510 -38.68 -7.80 -0.17
CA GLY A 510 -39.27 -6.49 -0.37
C GLY A 510 -38.70 -5.43 0.59
N SER A 511 -39.18 -4.20 0.46
CA SER A 511 -38.78 -3.07 1.30
C SER A 511 -40.02 -2.30 1.76
N PRO A 512 -40.36 -2.33 3.06
CA PRO A 512 -41.48 -1.60 3.63
C PRO A 512 -41.44 -0.12 3.26
N ALA A 513 -42.57 0.39 2.78
CA ALA A 513 -42.71 1.81 2.47
C ALA A 513 -42.61 2.69 3.73
N GLY A 514 -41.75 3.71 3.71
CA GLY A 514 -41.68 4.73 4.75
C GLY A 514 -40.31 5.37 4.93
N THR A 515 -40.27 6.50 5.64
CA THR A 515 -39.06 7.32 5.88
C THR A 515 -38.37 7.02 7.21
N ASP A 516 -38.82 6.02 7.96
CA ASP A 516 -38.34 5.73 9.33
C ASP A 516 -37.16 4.74 9.39
N LEU A 517 -36.59 4.38 8.23
CA LEU A 517 -35.38 3.57 8.13
C LEU A 517 -34.18 4.37 8.64
N VAL A 518 -33.57 3.89 9.72
CA VAL A 518 -32.44 4.54 10.38
C VAL A 518 -31.10 4.06 9.85
N GLY A 519 -30.99 2.76 9.55
CA GLY A 519 -29.77 2.15 9.07
C GLY A 519 -30.08 0.91 8.24
N CYS A 520 -29.32 0.70 7.17
CA CYS A 520 -29.49 -0.39 6.23
C CYS A 520 -28.13 -0.81 5.66
N TRP A 521 -27.66 -1.98 6.07
CA TRP A 521 -26.36 -2.52 5.66
C TRP A 521 -26.56 -3.84 4.91
N TYR A 522 -26.44 -3.78 3.58
CA TYR A 522 -26.38 -4.95 2.73
C TYR A 522 -24.94 -5.45 2.79
N MET A 523 -24.70 -6.62 3.41
CA MET A 523 -23.36 -7.18 3.63
C MET A 523 -22.76 -7.76 2.35
N ASN A 524 -22.95 -7.06 1.24
CA ASN A 524 -22.50 -7.43 -0.07
C ASN A 524 -21.01 -7.16 -0.19
N THR A 525 -20.30 -8.14 -0.74
CA THR A 525 -18.84 -8.09 -0.84
C THR A 525 -18.44 -8.47 -2.26
N GLY A 526 -17.36 -7.87 -2.77
CA GLY A 526 -16.78 -8.24 -4.06
C GLY A 526 -16.68 -7.09 -5.06
N GLY A 527 -16.02 -7.36 -6.19
CA GLY A 527 -15.73 -6.33 -7.19
C GLY A 527 -14.74 -5.26 -6.74
N CYS A 528 -14.12 -5.41 -5.56
CA CYS A 528 -13.07 -4.54 -5.07
C CYS A 528 -11.70 -5.02 -5.54
N SER A 529 -10.84 -4.10 -6.00
CA SER A 529 -9.45 -4.39 -6.36
C SER A 529 -8.56 -3.23 -5.92
N THR A 530 -7.50 -3.52 -5.17
CA THR A 530 -6.49 -2.51 -4.83
C THR A 530 -5.14 -3.04 -5.22
N THR A 531 -4.47 -2.37 -6.15
CA THR A 531 -3.12 -2.74 -6.59
C THR A 531 -2.16 -1.61 -6.30
N ILE A 532 -1.08 -1.92 -5.59
CA ILE A 532 0.01 -1.00 -5.30
C ILE A 532 1.27 -1.57 -5.94
N ASN A 533 1.77 -0.92 -6.98
CA ASN A 533 3.00 -1.29 -7.67
C ASN A 533 4.13 -0.37 -7.22
N ALA A 534 5.18 -0.92 -6.60
CA ALA A 534 6.37 -0.15 -6.27
C ALA A 534 6.96 0.46 -7.55
N ALA A 535 7.05 1.79 -7.58
CA ALA A 535 7.76 2.53 -8.62
C ALA A 535 8.59 3.65 -7.96
N PRO A 536 9.78 3.33 -7.40
CA PRO A 536 10.53 4.28 -6.59
C PRO A 536 10.92 5.57 -7.31
N LEU A 537 11.21 5.50 -8.61
CA LEU A 537 11.52 6.67 -9.43
C LEU A 537 10.35 7.66 -9.52
N LYS A 538 9.13 7.13 -9.59
CA LYS A 538 7.90 7.94 -9.70
C LYS A 538 7.45 8.48 -8.35
N ALA A 539 7.74 7.75 -7.28
CA ALA A 539 7.47 8.15 -5.90
C ALA A 539 8.61 8.97 -5.26
N ALA A 540 9.68 9.26 -5.99
CA ALA A 540 10.77 10.09 -5.53
C ALA A 540 10.34 11.57 -5.44
N VAL A 541 10.51 12.17 -4.26
CA VAL A 541 10.06 13.54 -3.97
C VAL A 541 11.11 14.37 -3.26
N TRP A 542 10.99 15.69 -3.36
CA TRP A 542 11.62 16.61 -2.42
C TRP A 542 10.82 16.62 -1.11
N HIS A 543 11.52 16.55 0.01
CA HIS A 543 10.95 16.71 1.35
C HIS A 543 11.81 17.67 2.18
N TRP A 544 11.35 18.04 3.38
CA TRP A 544 12.06 19.01 4.23
C TRP A 544 12.29 18.50 5.66
N PRO A 545 13.15 17.47 5.84
CA PRO A 545 13.53 17.04 7.17
C PRO A 545 14.25 18.21 7.87
N SER A 546 13.80 18.55 9.08
CA SER A 546 14.35 19.69 9.84
C SER A 546 14.34 21.03 9.08
N GLY A 547 13.43 21.21 8.12
CA GLY A 547 13.27 22.44 7.35
C GLY A 547 14.25 22.65 6.19
N VAL A 548 15.15 21.71 5.91
CA VAL A 548 16.11 21.79 4.79
C VAL A 548 15.65 20.89 3.65
N LYS A 549 15.69 21.37 2.40
CA LYS A 549 15.30 20.56 1.24
C LYS A 549 16.24 19.35 1.09
N ASP A 550 15.67 18.16 1.04
CA ASP A 550 16.41 16.90 0.89
C ASP A 550 15.70 15.94 -0.08
N ARG A 551 16.45 14.94 -0.58
CA ARG A 551 15.98 13.90 -1.53
C ARG A 551 15.38 12.75 -0.76
N TRP A 552 14.19 12.31 -1.18
CA TRP A 552 13.60 11.08 -0.67
C TRP A 552 13.05 10.19 -1.80
N SER A 553 13.22 8.89 -1.65
CA SER A 553 12.70 7.83 -2.52
C SER A 553 12.33 6.63 -1.66
N PRO A 554 11.29 5.86 -2.01
CA PRO A 554 10.93 4.65 -1.26
C PRO A 554 11.90 3.47 -1.51
N ALA A 555 12.96 3.65 -2.32
CA ALA A 555 14.03 2.67 -2.44
C ALA A 555 15.10 2.90 -1.37
N ALA A 556 15.27 1.94 -0.47
CA ALA A 556 16.28 1.99 0.59
C ALA A 556 17.70 1.64 0.09
N GLY A 557 17.81 1.07 -1.11
CA GLY A 557 19.09 0.69 -1.70
C GLY A 557 19.00 0.31 -3.17
N ALA A 558 20.18 0.07 -3.74
CA ALA A 558 20.34 -0.44 -5.09
C ALA A 558 21.47 -1.47 -5.13
N PHE A 559 21.22 -2.66 -5.69
CA PHE A 559 22.13 -3.80 -5.65
C PHE A 559 22.45 -4.32 -7.05
N TYR A 560 23.72 -4.62 -7.30
CA TYR A 560 24.13 -5.28 -8.54
C TYR A 560 23.82 -6.78 -8.46
N LYS A 561 22.95 -7.26 -9.35
CA LYS A 561 22.66 -8.69 -9.54
C LYS A 561 23.81 -9.42 -10.24
N SER A 562 24.48 -8.73 -11.15
CA SER A 562 25.60 -9.26 -11.92
C SER A 562 26.40 -8.12 -12.52
N ILE A 563 27.71 -8.31 -12.67
CA ILE A 563 28.61 -7.43 -13.42
C ILE A 563 29.33 -8.31 -14.44
N VAL A 564 29.31 -7.89 -15.70
CA VAL A 564 29.95 -8.57 -16.83
C VAL A 564 30.98 -7.62 -17.43
N ARG A 565 32.20 -8.12 -17.64
CA ARG A 565 33.23 -7.43 -18.42
C ARG A 565 33.08 -7.85 -19.88
N ASN A 566 32.99 -6.86 -20.78
CA ASN A 566 32.78 -7.07 -22.20
C ASN A 566 34.07 -7.01 -23.02
#